data_AF-A0A954YVL3-F1
#
_entry.id   AF-A0A954YVL3-F1
#
_cell.length_a   1.000
_cell.length_b   1.000
_cell.length_c   1.000
_cell.angle_alpha   90.00
_cell.angle_beta   90.00
_cell.angle_gamma   90.00
#
_symmetry.space_group_name_H-M   'P 1'
#
loop_
_entity.id
_entity.type
_entity.pdbx_description
1 polymer ?
#
loop_
_entity_poly.entity_id
_entity_poly.type
_entity_poly.pdbx_seq_one_letter_code
_entity_poly.pdbx_strand_id
1 'polypeptide(L)'
;MMIRPIHASVGVAVVSLALNVAHAEMPRESASTLSPSESVAVVSECELSNLTPSQRKFVEHLMQVPAAQRRGSFCVAPGTSQEYIDLLDRLMFAGVDDSQRYVHTTRWPGSQGSPFNLTYSFVPDGTAVPADSSLPGGSNQIHSLFGGLFGSTAAWQGIFTECFQSWGDLTGLSYTQVGDDGASLFGSAGSASRGDVRISSIPLDGFNGVLAYNQFPNAVFGTVGGGDMVLDANDGPNWANSANNYRFLRNTIMHEHGHGIGLMHVCPDNSSKLMEPAINLNFSGPQLDDVRSGQRHYGDVFEANDSVGSASDLGTFHNRTDVYEDLSIDDNSDVDVYAFTVPDNAVLDVSLTPVGNSYQSAEQVFFGCLFISPVTVNALSIHNLNMTLLDSNGSTTLITAANNSSGQGESINGYSLPGAGTYYLRVSASTSTDDIQLYDLSIEVGVPAGDGDADNDNDVDLIDYMVMQQCIGPVTAGCGALDTDADGDVDDGDLAGFVGALVGP
;
A
#
# COMPACT_ATOMS: atom_id res chain seq x y z
N MET A 1 -66.92 -8.12 67.55
CA MET A 1 -65.87 -7.20 67.07
C MET A 1 -64.72 -7.23 68.07
N MET A 2 -63.84 -8.22 67.95
CA MET A 2 -62.49 -8.28 68.53
C MET A 2 -61.94 -9.69 68.24
N ILE A 3 -60.61 -9.76 68.25
CA ILE A 3 -59.75 -10.95 68.14
C ILE A 3 -59.26 -11.27 66.71
N ARG A 4 -58.17 -10.60 66.34
CA ARG A 4 -56.95 -11.26 65.80
C ARG A 4 -56.14 -11.79 67.01
N PRO A 5 -55.11 -12.67 66.91
CA PRO A 5 -54.27 -13.05 65.74
C PRO A 5 -53.98 -14.58 65.67
N ILE A 6 -53.16 -15.11 64.73
CA ILE A 6 -51.74 -15.48 64.97
C ILE A 6 -51.08 -16.00 63.67
N HIS A 7 -49.90 -15.41 63.35
CA HIS A 7 -48.65 -15.94 62.73
C HIS A 7 -48.68 -16.74 61.41
N ALA A 8 -47.72 -16.67 60.48
CA ALA A 8 -46.45 -15.95 60.36
C ALA A 8 -45.97 -15.95 58.88
N SER A 9 -45.08 -15.01 58.56
CA SER A 9 -44.24 -14.85 57.35
C SER A 9 -43.41 -16.11 57.02
N VAL A 10 -42.76 -16.34 55.86
CA VAL A 10 -42.10 -15.49 54.84
C VAL A 10 -42.00 -16.33 53.55
N GLY A 11 -42.05 -15.69 52.38
CA GLY A 11 -41.57 -16.27 51.12
C GLY A 11 -41.54 -15.22 50.02
N VAL A 12 -40.39 -14.53 49.87
CA VAL A 12 -40.17 -13.57 48.77
C VAL A 12 -39.92 -14.37 47.49
N ALA A 13 -40.80 -14.21 46.50
CA ALA A 13 -40.57 -14.61 45.12
C ALA A 13 -40.67 -13.36 44.24
N VAL A 14 -39.54 -13.00 43.63
CA VAL A 14 -39.44 -11.94 42.62
C VAL A 14 -40.16 -12.45 41.37
N VAL A 15 -41.25 -11.79 40.99
CA VAL A 15 -41.97 -12.05 39.74
C VAL A 15 -41.20 -11.37 38.61
N SER A 16 -40.49 -12.15 37.79
CA SER A 16 -40.07 -11.72 36.45
C SER A 16 -41.29 -11.69 35.55
N LEU A 17 -41.62 -10.51 35.02
CA LEU A 17 -42.65 -10.35 34.01
C LEU A 17 -42.04 -10.75 32.65
N ALA A 18 -42.37 -11.94 32.17
CA ALA A 18 -42.01 -12.37 30.82
C ALA A 18 -42.82 -11.57 29.79
N LEU A 19 -42.14 -10.72 29.02
CA LEU A 19 -42.70 -10.14 27.79
C LEU A 19 -42.39 -11.12 26.65
N ASN A 20 -43.41 -11.88 26.22
CA ASN A 20 -43.34 -12.74 25.05
C ASN A 20 -43.18 -11.88 23.78
N VAL A 21 -41.95 -11.80 23.25
CA VAL A 21 -41.72 -11.44 21.85
C VAL A 21 -41.50 -12.74 21.09
N ALA A 22 -42.50 -13.12 20.30
CA ALA A 22 -42.39 -14.20 19.34
C ALA A 22 -41.29 -13.85 18.33
N HIS A 23 -40.14 -14.49 18.45
CA HIS A 23 -39.15 -14.53 17.38
C HIS A 23 -39.73 -15.45 16.30
N ALA A 24 -40.10 -14.88 15.16
CA ALA A 24 -40.25 -15.66 13.95
C ALA A 24 -38.84 -16.11 13.54
N GLU A 25 -38.53 -17.38 13.80
CA GLU A 25 -37.37 -18.04 13.20
C GLU A 25 -37.54 -17.98 11.67
N MET A 26 -36.69 -17.21 11.00
CA MET A 26 -36.52 -17.37 9.55
C MET A 26 -35.83 -18.72 9.30
N PRO A 27 -36.33 -19.55 8.37
CA PRO A 27 -35.74 -20.85 8.09
C PRO A 27 -34.31 -20.67 7.54
N ARG A 28 -33.36 -21.41 8.13
CA ARG A 28 -32.04 -21.63 7.55
C ARG A 28 -32.19 -22.49 6.29
N GLU A 29 -32.42 -21.85 5.14
CA GLU A 29 -32.01 -22.44 3.87
C GLU A 29 -30.56 -22.04 3.59
N SER A 30 -29.77 -23.02 3.16
CA SER A 30 -28.37 -22.84 2.77
C SER A 30 -28.26 -21.75 1.70
N ALA A 31 -27.40 -20.76 1.92
CA ALA A 31 -27.14 -19.64 1.03
C ALA A 31 -26.53 -20.01 -0.35
N SER A 32 -26.53 -21.28 -0.75
CA SER A 32 -25.85 -21.78 -1.95
C SER A 32 -26.75 -21.93 -3.20
N THR A 33 -27.98 -21.42 -3.20
CA THR A 33 -28.91 -21.64 -4.34
C THR A 33 -29.71 -20.42 -4.82
N LEU A 34 -29.40 -19.20 -4.38
CA LEU A 34 -30.10 -18.00 -4.88
C LEU A 34 -29.48 -17.51 -6.20
N SER A 35 -30.31 -17.30 -7.21
CA SER A 35 -29.87 -16.72 -8.49
C SER A 35 -29.58 -15.22 -8.35
N PRO A 36 -28.71 -14.62 -9.19
CA PRO A 36 -28.44 -13.17 -9.19
C PRO A 36 -29.67 -12.27 -9.43
N SER A 37 -30.77 -12.85 -9.93
CA SER A 37 -32.06 -12.16 -10.10
C SER A 37 -32.95 -12.17 -8.85
N GLU A 38 -32.65 -13.02 -7.87
CA GLU A 38 -33.40 -13.14 -6.61
C GLU A 38 -32.77 -12.30 -5.48
N SER A 39 -31.53 -11.85 -5.62
CA SER A 39 -30.78 -11.03 -4.65
C SER A 39 -31.13 -9.54 -4.62
N VAL A 40 -32.07 -9.08 -5.48
CA VAL A 40 -32.67 -7.73 -5.43
C VAL A 40 -33.86 -7.67 -4.44
N ALA A 41 -34.26 -8.80 -3.87
CA ALA A 41 -35.21 -8.88 -2.76
C ALA A 41 -34.40 -8.90 -1.44
N VAL A 42 -34.51 -8.00 -0.47
CA VAL A 42 -35.58 -7.09 -0.06
C VAL A 42 -34.90 -5.90 0.67
N VAL A 43 -34.86 -4.71 0.07
CA VAL A 43 -34.66 -3.49 0.84
C VAL A 43 -36.02 -3.10 1.41
N SER A 44 -36.19 -3.14 2.72
CA SER A 44 -37.46 -2.83 3.37
C SER A 44 -37.68 -1.32 3.47
N GLU A 45 -38.95 -0.88 3.46
CA GLU A 45 -39.27 0.53 3.74
C GLU A 45 -38.79 0.97 5.13
N CYS A 46 -38.62 0.01 6.06
CA CYS A 46 -38.03 0.25 7.37
C CYS A 46 -36.55 0.67 7.24
N GLU A 47 -35.76 -0.07 6.46
CA GLU A 47 -34.35 0.28 6.17
C GLU A 47 -34.25 1.64 5.47
N LEU A 48 -35.09 1.90 4.46
CA LEU A 48 -35.11 3.19 3.76
C LEU A 48 -35.54 4.36 4.67
N SER A 49 -36.35 4.11 5.71
CA SER A 49 -36.83 5.15 6.64
C SER A 49 -35.76 5.66 7.59
N ASN A 50 -34.67 4.91 7.77
CA ASN A 50 -33.55 5.30 8.61
C ASN A 50 -32.50 6.14 7.87
N LEU A 51 -32.59 6.23 6.54
CA LEU A 51 -31.65 6.98 5.70
C LEU A 51 -32.01 8.46 5.64
N THR A 52 -31.01 9.32 5.48
CA THR A 52 -31.26 10.72 5.10
C THR A 52 -31.93 10.79 3.73
N PRO A 53 -32.63 11.90 3.38
CA PRO A 53 -33.27 12.02 2.06
C PRO A 53 -32.32 11.81 0.87
N SER A 54 -31.06 12.24 1.02
CA SER A 54 -30.04 12.10 -0.02
C SER A 54 -29.51 10.66 -0.13
N GLN A 55 -29.20 10.00 1.00
CA GLN A 55 -28.86 8.57 1.04
C GLN A 55 -29.99 7.68 0.53
N ARG A 56 -31.24 7.97 0.92
CA ARG A 56 -32.42 7.28 0.40
C ARG A 56 -32.48 7.38 -1.11
N LYS A 57 -32.30 8.59 -1.66
CA LYS A 57 -32.33 8.79 -3.11
C LYS A 57 -31.18 8.04 -3.80
N PHE A 58 -30.01 8.00 -3.19
CA PHE A 58 -28.85 7.23 -3.68
C PHE A 58 -29.14 5.72 -3.71
N VAL A 59 -29.67 5.18 -2.62
CA VAL A 59 -30.09 3.77 -2.52
C VAL A 59 -31.22 3.44 -3.49
N GLU A 60 -32.25 4.30 -3.59
CA GLU A 60 -33.36 4.11 -4.53
C GLU A 60 -32.88 4.11 -5.98
N HIS A 61 -31.80 4.83 -6.30
CA HIS A 61 -31.11 4.76 -7.60
C HIS A 61 -30.41 3.40 -7.77
N LEU A 62 -29.62 2.95 -6.78
CA LEU A 62 -28.96 1.64 -6.76
C LEU A 62 -29.92 0.44 -6.84
N MET A 63 -31.15 0.57 -6.34
CA MET A 63 -32.17 -0.48 -6.39
C MET A 63 -32.80 -0.66 -7.78
N GLN A 64 -32.77 0.36 -8.64
CA GLN A 64 -33.38 0.32 -9.99
C GLN A 64 -32.53 -0.42 -11.02
N VAL A 65 -31.51 -1.10 -10.55
CA VAL A 65 -30.32 -1.46 -11.30
C VAL A 65 -30.07 -2.95 -11.19
N PRO A 66 -29.84 -3.65 -12.32
CA PRO A 66 -29.41 -5.04 -12.31
C PRO A 66 -28.04 -5.20 -11.66
N ALA A 67 -27.89 -6.19 -10.76
CA ALA A 67 -26.63 -6.46 -10.05
C ALA A 67 -25.40 -6.63 -10.97
N ALA A 68 -25.58 -7.21 -12.16
CA ALA A 68 -24.52 -7.42 -13.15
C ALA A 68 -24.05 -6.14 -13.87
N GLN A 69 -24.61 -4.98 -13.55
CA GLN A 69 -24.26 -3.70 -14.17
C GLN A 69 -23.75 -2.67 -13.15
N ARG A 70 -23.57 -3.08 -11.89
CA ARG A 70 -23.18 -2.22 -10.78
C ARG A 70 -21.66 -2.05 -10.75
N ARG A 71 -21.19 -0.82 -10.57
CA ARG A 71 -19.79 -0.43 -10.87
C ARG A 71 -19.02 0.18 -9.72
N GLY A 72 -17.73 -0.16 -9.69
CA GLY A 72 -16.77 0.38 -8.73
C GLY A 72 -16.97 -0.14 -7.31
N SER A 73 -16.08 0.31 -6.43
CA SER A 73 -16.17 0.14 -4.98
C SER A 73 -16.23 1.51 -4.33
N PHE A 74 -16.85 1.59 -3.15
CA PHE A 74 -17.20 2.85 -2.49
C PHE A 74 -16.44 3.02 -1.18
N CYS A 75 -15.74 4.13 -1.00
CA CYS A 75 -15.30 4.54 0.33
C CYS A 75 -16.44 5.27 1.07
N VAL A 76 -16.63 4.96 2.35
CA VAL A 76 -17.61 5.66 3.20
C VAL A 76 -16.95 6.47 4.34
N ALA A 77 -17.66 7.49 4.81
CA ALA A 77 -17.20 8.39 5.86
C ALA A 77 -17.08 7.69 7.22
N PRO A 78 -16.17 8.13 8.11
CA PRO A 78 -16.10 7.58 9.47
C PRO A 78 -17.43 7.81 10.21
N GLY A 79 -17.91 6.78 10.89
CA GLY A 79 -19.17 6.84 11.65
C GLY A 79 -20.43 6.73 10.78
N THR A 80 -20.29 6.42 9.48
CA THR A 80 -21.40 5.95 8.65
C THR A 80 -22.04 4.72 9.31
N SER A 81 -23.37 4.71 9.43
CA SER A 81 -24.09 3.62 10.10
C SER A 81 -23.85 2.29 9.39
N GLN A 82 -23.59 1.23 10.16
CA GLN A 82 -23.39 -0.12 9.63
C GLN A 82 -24.56 -0.55 8.74
N GLU A 83 -25.79 -0.18 9.10
CA GLU A 83 -26.98 -0.49 8.31
C GLU A 83 -26.95 0.13 6.90
N TYR A 84 -26.33 1.30 6.74
CA TYR A 84 -26.16 1.93 5.43
C TYR A 84 -25.04 1.26 4.64
N ILE A 85 -23.92 0.94 5.29
CA ILE A 85 -22.80 0.20 4.68
C ILE A 85 -23.28 -1.16 4.16
N ASP A 86 -23.95 -1.93 5.02
CA ASP A 86 -24.52 -3.23 4.66
C ASP A 86 -25.48 -3.09 3.47
N LEU A 87 -26.29 -2.03 3.43
CA LEU A 87 -27.22 -1.79 2.34
C LEU A 87 -26.51 -1.48 1.02
N LEU A 88 -25.44 -0.70 1.05
CA LEU A 88 -24.60 -0.45 -0.12
C LEU A 88 -23.94 -1.74 -0.59
N ASP A 89 -23.40 -2.55 0.32
CA ASP A 89 -22.73 -3.81 -0.02
C ASP A 89 -23.70 -4.84 -0.61
N ARG A 90 -24.89 -4.98 -0.03
CA ARG A 90 -25.97 -5.81 -0.59
C ARG A 90 -26.33 -5.37 -2.00
N LEU A 91 -26.33 -4.05 -2.19
CA LEU A 91 -26.61 -3.45 -3.46
C LEU A 91 -25.39 -3.43 -4.37
N MET A 92 -24.16 -3.79 -4.01
CA MET A 92 -23.03 -3.77 -4.96
C MET A 92 -22.46 -5.15 -5.23
N PHE A 93 -22.28 -5.95 -4.20
CA PHE A 93 -21.51 -7.19 -4.24
C PHE A 93 -22.46 -8.39 -4.16
N ALA A 94 -23.16 -8.66 -5.26
CA ALA A 94 -24.00 -9.85 -5.40
C ALA A 94 -23.13 -11.09 -5.73
N GLY A 95 -22.48 -11.64 -4.70
CA GLY A 95 -21.81 -12.94 -4.71
C GLY A 95 -20.32 -12.89 -5.01
N VAL A 96 -19.49 -13.23 -4.00
CA VAL A 96 -18.08 -13.59 -4.17
C VAL A 96 -17.68 -14.64 -3.12
N ASP A 97 -16.65 -15.41 -3.48
CA ASP A 97 -16.11 -16.66 -2.91
C ASP A 97 -15.20 -16.41 -1.69
N ASP A 98 -15.31 -17.26 -0.67
CA ASP A 98 -14.94 -16.99 0.74
C ASP A 98 -13.48 -17.38 1.08
N SER A 99 -12.47 -16.99 0.29
CA SER A 99 -11.11 -17.50 0.57
C SER A 99 -9.86 -16.71 0.14
N GLN A 100 -9.89 -15.38 0.03
CA GLN A 100 -8.68 -14.62 -0.34
C GLN A 100 -8.07 -13.76 0.79
N ARG A 101 -6.73 -13.77 0.86
CA ARG A 101 -5.88 -12.96 1.75
C ARG A 101 -5.46 -11.71 0.96
N TYR A 102 -5.38 -10.53 1.61
CA TYR A 102 -5.08 -9.23 0.96
C TYR A 102 -5.86 -9.08 -0.37
N VAL A 103 -7.14 -8.76 -0.23
CA VAL A 103 -8.18 -8.99 -1.22
C VAL A 103 -7.94 -8.13 -2.47
N HIS A 104 -7.75 -8.76 -3.63
CA HIS A 104 -7.45 -8.06 -4.89
C HIS A 104 -8.19 -8.65 -6.10
N THR A 105 -8.16 -7.94 -7.21
CA THR A 105 -8.82 -8.33 -8.46
C THR A 105 -7.89 -8.19 -9.65
N THR A 106 -8.37 -7.67 -10.78
CA THR A 106 -7.55 -7.42 -11.96
C THR A 106 -6.56 -6.28 -11.73
N ARG A 107 -5.33 -6.44 -12.21
CA ARG A 107 -4.31 -5.40 -12.33
C ARG A 107 -4.30 -4.72 -13.72
N TRP A 108 -3.55 -3.63 -13.86
CA TRP A 108 -3.17 -3.08 -15.17
C TRP A 108 -2.34 -4.09 -15.99
N PRO A 109 -2.14 -3.92 -17.32
CA PRO A 109 -1.43 -4.89 -18.15
C PRO A 109 -0.04 -5.30 -17.62
N GLY A 110 0.34 -6.57 -17.82
CA GLY A 110 1.61 -7.16 -17.35
C GLY A 110 1.39 -8.45 -16.54
N SER A 111 2.46 -9.02 -16.01
CA SER A 111 2.42 -10.14 -15.07
C SER A 111 2.26 -9.65 -13.64
N GLN A 112 1.89 -10.57 -12.73
CA GLN A 112 2.06 -10.36 -11.29
C GLN A 112 3.52 -9.91 -10.99
N GLY A 113 3.72 -9.08 -9.96
CA GLY A 113 5.03 -8.48 -9.63
C GLY A 113 5.55 -7.42 -10.61
N SER A 114 5.13 -7.44 -11.88
CA SER A 114 5.72 -6.50 -12.86
C SER A 114 5.33 -5.03 -12.62
N PRO A 115 6.25 -4.07 -12.79
CA PRO A 115 5.95 -2.65 -12.64
C PRO A 115 5.00 -2.14 -13.73
N PHE A 116 4.36 -0.99 -13.50
CA PHE A 116 3.52 -0.34 -14.51
C PHE A 116 3.52 1.20 -14.41
N ASN A 117 3.60 1.86 -15.56
CA ASN A 117 3.57 3.33 -15.62
C ASN A 117 2.15 3.81 -15.89
N LEU A 118 1.53 4.43 -14.89
CA LEU A 118 0.20 5.04 -14.99
C LEU A 118 0.29 6.51 -15.34
N THR A 119 -0.58 6.94 -16.27
CA THR A 119 -0.89 8.35 -16.43
C THR A 119 -2.18 8.70 -15.69
N TYR A 120 -2.26 9.90 -15.13
CA TYR A 120 -3.49 10.39 -14.51
C TYR A 120 -3.85 11.80 -14.97
N SER A 121 -5.15 12.13 -14.94
CA SER A 121 -5.62 13.46 -15.37
C SER A 121 -6.84 13.93 -14.58
N PHE A 122 -6.99 15.26 -14.48
CA PHE A 122 -8.15 15.88 -13.85
C PHE A 122 -9.15 16.31 -14.92
N VAL A 123 -10.32 15.67 -14.91
CA VAL A 123 -11.34 15.86 -15.95
C VAL A 123 -11.81 17.31 -15.98
N PRO A 124 -12.03 17.94 -17.15
CA PRO A 124 -12.50 19.33 -17.22
C PRO A 124 -13.92 19.45 -16.63
N ASP A 125 -14.19 20.55 -15.95
CA ASP A 125 -15.55 20.87 -15.47
C ASP A 125 -16.54 20.90 -16.62
N GLY A 126 -17.78 20.48 -16.36
CA GLY A 126 -18.82 20.36 -17.39
C GLY A 126 -18.82 19.03 -18.14
N THR A 127 -17.74 18.24 -18.05
CA THR A 127 -17.70 16.88 -18.62
C THR A 127 -18.73 16.01 -17.91
N ALA A 128 -19.51 15.25 -18.68
CA ALA A 128 -20.51 14.36 -18.11
C ALA A 128 -19.84 13.15 -17.45
N VAL A 129 -20.09 12.97 -16.15
CA VAL A 129 -19.96 11.68 -15.47
C VAL A 129 -21.27 10.95 -15.74
N PRO A 130 -21.27 9.87 -16.54
CA PRO A 130 -22.50 9.20 -16.89
C PRO A 130 -23.13 8.68 -15.61
N ALA A 131 -24.44 8.86 -15.50
CA ALA A 131 -25.17 7.98 -14.60
C ALA A 131 -24.98 6.58 -15.18
N ASP A 132 -24.55 5.67 -14.34
CA ASP A 132 -24.73 4.28 -14.66
C ASP A 132 -25.79 3.69 -13.77
N SER A 133 -26.10 2.45 -14.11
CA SER A 133 -26.93 1.61 -13.31
C SER A 133 -26.20 1.26 -12.01
N SER A 134 -25.89 2.20 -11.13
CA SER A 134 -25.48 1.99 -9.73
C SER A 134 -25.01 3.31 -9.14
N LEU A 135 -24.34 4.11 -9.95
CA LEU A 135 -23.70 5.34 -9.55
C LEU A 135 -24.49 6.53 -10.08
N PRO A 136 -24.70 7.58 -9.27
CA PRO A 136 -25.35 8.79 -9.75
C PRO A 136 -24.47 9.42 -10.85
N GLY A 137 -25.14 10.00 -11.84
CA GLY A 137 -24.48 10.79 -12.87
C GLY A 137 -24.53 12.27 -12.55
N GLY A 138 -23.64 13.02 -13.18
CA GLY A 138 -23.60 14.47 -12.98
C GLY A 138 -22.69 15.17 -13.96
N SER A 139 -22.66 16.49 -13.85
CA SER A 139 -21.66 17.32 -14.51
C SER A 139 -20.47 17.45 -13.57
N ASN A 140 -19.29 17.04 -14.02
CA ASN A 140 -18.06 17.18 -13.26
C ASN A 140 -17.83 18.65 -12.84
N GLN A 141 -17.35 18.83 -11.61
CA GLN A 141 -17.06 20.15 -11.01
C GLN A 141 -15.76 20.17 -10.21
N ILE A 142 -14.84 19.23 -10.42
CA ILE A 142 -13.61 19.11 -9.61
C ILE A 142 -12.75 20.37 -9.62
N HIS A 143 -12.57 21.04 -10.77
CA HIS A 143 -11.70 22.22 -10.86
C HIS A 143 -12.29 23.41 -10.12
N SER A 144 -13.59 23.68 -10.28
CA SER A 144 -14.28 24.76 -9.57
C SER A 144 -14.42 24.48 -8.07
N LEU A 145 -14.75 23.24 -7.68
CA LEU A 145 -14.84 22.84 -6.28
C LEU A 145 -13.49 22.99 -5.58
N PHE A 146 -12.47 22.27 -6.03
CA PHE A 146 -11.16 22.28 -5.36
C PHE A 146 -10.43 23.61 -5.56
N GLY A 147 -10.63 24.29 -6.69
CA GLY A 147 -10.14 25.66 -6.88
C GLY A 147 -10.72 26.65 -5.86
N GLY A 148 -12.01 26.53 -5.53
CA GLY A 148 -12.66 27.34 -4.49
C GLY A 148 -12.18 26.99 -3.07
N LEU A 149 -11.94 25.71 -2.80
CA LEU A 149 -11.51 25.21 -1.50
C LEU A 149 -10.04 25.52 -1.17
N PHE A 150 -9.15 25.38 -2.14
CA PHE A 150 -7.70 25.48 -1.95
C PHE A 150 -7.10 26.79 -2.52
N GLY A 151 -7.89 27.58 -3.23
CA GLY A 151 -7.51 28.90 -3.76
C GLY A 151 -6.62 28.87 -5.02
N SER A 152 -6.04 27.72 -5.39
CA SER A 152 -5.30 27.57 -6.65
C SER A 152 -5.27 26.14 -7.15
N THR A 153 -5.15 25.96 -8.47
CA THR A 153 -5.03 24.64 -9.11
C THR A 153 -3.81 23.86 -8.62
N ALA A 154 -2.66 24.53 -8.52
CA ALA A 154 -1.42 23.89 -8.08
C ALA A 154 -1.52 23.34 -6.64
N ALA A 155 -2.20 24.07 -5.74
CA ALA A 155 -2.30 23.66 -4.33
C ALA A 155 -3.08 22.35 -4.16
N TRP A 156 -4.25 22.22 -4.80
CA TRP A 156 -5.04 21.00 -4.65
C TRP A 156 -4.46 19.85 -5.49
N GLN A 157 -4.01 20.09 -6.72
CA GLN A 157 -3.41 19.04 -7.54
C GLN A 157 -2.14 18.46 -6.91
N GLY A 158 -1.35 19.30 -6.22
CA GLY A 158 -0.17 18.84 -5.49
C GLY A 158 -0.50 17.78 -4.41
N ILE A 159 -1.64 17.89 -3.72
CA ILE A 159 -2.05 16.87 -2.73
C ILE A 159 -2.34 15.52 -3.42
N PHE A 160 -3.02 15.54 -4.57
CA PHE A 160 -3.26 14.32 -5.36
C PHE A 160 -1.95 13.73 -5.88
N THR A 161 -1.04 14.58 -6.40
CA THR A 161 0.29 14.14 -6.84
C THR A 161 1.04 13.43 -5.72
N GLU A 162 1.04 13.98 -4.51
CA GLU A 162 1.65 13.34 -3.34
C GLU A 162 0.98 12.02 -2.98
N CYS A 163 -0.35 11.89 -3.10
CA CYS A 163 -1.05 10.63 -2.86
C CYS A 163 -0.70 9.53 -3.87
N PHE A 164 -0.59 9.88 -5.16
CA PHE A 164 -0.14 8.93 -6.19
C PHE A 164 1.33 8.57 -5.98
N GLN A 165 2.18 9.56 -5.66
CA GLN A 165 3.58 9.31 -5.34
C GLN A 165 3.72 8.38 -4.13
N SER A 166 2.89 8.52 -3.08
CA SER A 166 2.92 7.59 -1.94
C SER A 166 2.67 6.13 -2.34
N TRP A 167 1.80 5.87 -3.30
CA TRP A 167 1.65 4.52 -3.86
C TRP A 167 2.86 4.10 -4.71
N GLY A 168 3.46 5.03 -5.44
CA GLY A 168 4.66 4.76 -6.26
C GLY A 168 5.96 4.61 -5.46
N ASP A 169 6.03 5.16 -4.25
CA ASP A 169 7.14 4.94 -3.32
C ASP A 169 7.03 3.55 -2.65
N LEU A 170 5.84 2.96 -2.65
CA LEU A 170 5.55 1.66 -2.02
C LEU A 170 5.40 0.52 -3.03
N THR A 171 5.42 0.77 -4.34
CA THR A 171 5.16 -0.26 -5.37
C THR A 171 5.94 0.05 -6.64
N GLY A 172 6.03 -0.89 -7.57
CA GLY A 172 6.60 -0.67 -8.91
C GLY A 172 5.70 0.18 -9.83
N LEU A 173 4.77 0.97 -9.27
CA LEU A 173 3.95 1.91 -10.02
C LEU A 173 4.64 3.26 -10.15
N SER A 174 4.66 3.82 -11.35
CA SER A 174 5.04 5.22 -11.56
C SER A 174 3.87 6.04 -12.08
N TYR A 175 3.84 7.33 -11.76
CA TYR A 175 2.71 8.20 -12.05
C TYR A 175 3.14 9.44 -12.82
N THR A 176 2.46 9.71 -13.93
CA THR A 176 2.65 10.94 -14.71
C THR A 176 1.33 11.67 -14.89
N GLN A 177 1.25 12.91 -14.42
CA GLN A 177 0.09 13.75 -14.72
C GLN A 177 0.10 14.17 -16.19
N VAL A 178 -1.03 14.00 -16.88
CA VAL A 178 -1.25 14.48 -18.25
C VAL A 178 -2.47 15.41 -18.29
N GLY A 179 -2.66 16.07 -19.44
CA GLY A 179 -3.90 16.82 -19.71
C GLY A 179 -5.12 15.89 -19.81
N ASP A 180 -6.31 16.47 -19.83
CA ASP A 180 -7.56 15.73 -20.09
C ASP A 180 -8.35 16.42 -21.22
N ASP A 181 -8.76 15.64 -22.21
CA ASP A 181 -9.46 16.11 -23.40
C ASP A 181 -10.99 16.18 -23.25
N GLY A 182 -11.52 15.84 -22.07
CA GLY A 182 -12.95 15.87 -21.79
C GLY A 182 -13.73 14.76 -22.48
N ALA A 183 -13.07 13.69 -22.93
CA ALA A 183 -13.76 12.50 -23.43
C ALA A 183 -14.72 11.92 -22.37
N SER A 184 -15.73 11.17 -22.82
CA SER A 184 -16.73 10.57 -21.94
C SER A 184 -16.06 9.67 -20.90
N LEU A 185 -16.43 9.86 -19.63
CA LEU A 185 -16.31 8.81 -18.62
C LEU A 185 -17.47 7.80 -18.86
N PHE A 186 -17.40 6.54 -18.46
CA PHE A 186 -16.21 5.73 -18.20
C PHE A 186 -15.75 5.03 -19.49
N GLY A 187 -14.52 4.49 -19.50
CA GLY A 187 -14.06 3.55 -20.54
C GLY A 187 -13.36 4.17 -21.76
N SER A 188 -13.07 5.48 -21.72
CA SER A 188 -12.17 6.09 -22.68
C SER A 188 -10.73 5.76 -22.29
N ALA A 189 -10.05 4.89 -23.05
CA ALA A 189 -8.66 4.50 -22.78
C ALA A 189 -7.70 5.70 -22.68
N GLY A 190 -6.60 5.56 -21.93
CA GLY A 190 -5.57 6.60 -21.81
C GLY A 190 -4.97 7.05 -23.16
N SER A 191 -4.44 8.27 -23.18
CA SER A 191 -3.78 8.88 -24.35
C SER A 191 -2.83 9.99 -23.92
N ALA A 192 -2.07 10.59 -24.85
CA ALA A 192 -1.20 11.73 -24.54
C ALA A 192 -1.94 12.96 -23.97
N SER A 193 -3.28 13.02 -24.13
CA SER A 193 -4.14 14.10 -23.63
C SER A 193 -5.25 13.58 -22.72
N ARG A 194 -5.10 12.40 -22.11
CA ARG A 194 -6.04 11.82 -21.15
C ARG A 194 -5.34 10.75 -20.31
N GLY A 195 -5.42 10.85 -18.99
CA GLY A 195 -4.85 9.86 -18.10
C GLY A 195 -5.47 8.48 -18.31
N ASP A 196 -4.72 7.44 -17.95
CA ASP A 196 -5.28 6.11 -17.74
C ASP A 196 -6.28 6.16 -16.59
N VAL A 197 -5.92 6.85 -15.50
CA VAL A 197 -6.77 7.14 -14.34
C VAL A 197 -7.29 8.57 -14.41
N ARG A 198 -8.61 8.77 -14.46
CA ARG A 198 -9.20 10.11 -14.54
C ARG A 198 -9.96 10.45 -13.28
N ILE A 199 -9.72 11.64 -12.74
CA ILE A 199 -10.31 12.10 -11.48
C ILE A 199 -11.39 13.14 -11.77
N SER A 200 -12.58 12.93 -11.21
CA SER A 200 -13.73 13.82 -11.32
C SER A 200 -14.45 13.99 -9.98
N SER A 201 -15.42 14.90 -9.92
CA SER A 201 -16.26 15.09 -8.74
C SER A 201 -17.67 15.54 -9.12
N ILE A 202 -18.67 14.91 -8.53
CA ILE A 202 -20.10 15.21 -8.66
C ILE A 202 -20.80 15.04 -7.31
N PRO A 203 -22.00 15.62 -7.08
CA PRO A 203 -22.80 15.32 -5.88
C PRO A 203 -23.24 13.84 -5.87
N LEU A 204 -23.01 13.11 -4.78
CA LEU A 204 -23.43 11.70 -4.63
C LEU A 204 -24.64 11.55 -3.69
N ASP A 205 -24.40 11.50 -2.38
CA ASP A 205 -25.41 11.10 -1.39
C ASP A 205 -25.59 12.09 -0.23
N GLY A 206 -24.97 13.27 -0.33
CA GLY A 206 -25.11 14.35 0.64
C GLY A 206 -23.82 14.56 1.42
N PHE A 207 -23.92 15.18 2.60
CA PHE A 207 -22.74 15.40 3.43
C PHE A 207 -22.46 14.14 4.27
N ASN A 208 -21.23 13.61 4.18
CA ASN A 208 -20.83 12.27 4.62
C ASN A 208 -21.66 11.15 3.96
N GLY A 209 -21.41 9.89 4.35
CA GLY A 209 -21.97 8.74 3.67
C GLY A 209 -20.95 8.25 2.66
N VAL A 210 -21.31 8.17 1.38
CA VAL A 210 -20.40 7.78 0.30
C VAL A 210 -19.48 8.95 -0.03
N LEU A 211 -18.20 8.79 0.26
CA LEU A 211 -17.20 9.83 0.02
C LEU A 211 -16.74 9.89 -1.42
N ALA A 212 -16.63 8.72 -2.05
CA ALA A 212 -16.12 8.56 -3.39
C ALA A 212 -16.42 7.15 -3.92
N TYR A 213 -16.07 6.93 -5.19
CA TYR A 213 -15.94 5.61 -5.77
C TYR A 213 -14.87 5.59 -6.85
N ASN A 214 -14.35 4.40 -7.15
CA ASN A 214 -13.36 4.19 -8.18
C ASN A 214 -13.67 2.96 -9.03
N GLN A 215 -13.35 3.02 -10.33
CA GLN A 215 -13.36 1.84 -11.20
C GLN A 215 -12.10 1.01 -10.98
N PHE A 216 -12.19 -0.31 -11.16
CA PHE A 216 -11.00 -1.18 -11.19
C PHE A 216 -10.19 -0.98 -12.50
N PRO A 217 -8.94 -1.48 -12.58
CA PRO A 217 -8.14 -1.42 -13.81
C PRO A 217 -8.88 -1.99 -15.03
N ASN A 218 -9.48 -3.18 -14.88
CA ASN A 218 -10.27 -3.82 -15.93
C ASN A 218 -11.74 -3.97 -15.50
N ALA A 219 -12.56 -4.36 -16.48
CA ALA A 219 -13.95 -4.73 -16.25
C ALA A 219 -14.05 -5.94 -15.32
N VAL A 220 -14.40 -5.71 -14.06
CA VAL A 220 -14.76 -6.74 -13.07
C VAL A 220 -16.28 -6.68 -12.85
N PHE A 221 -16.96 -7.79 -12.60
CA PHE A 221 -18.42 -7.82 -12.35
C PHE A 221 -19.30 -7.20 -13.46
N GLY A 222 -18.83 -7.17 -14.72
CA GLY A 222 -19.58 -6.58 -15.85
C GLY A 222 -19.46 -5.06 -15.97
N THR A 223 -18.50 -4.45 -15.26
CA THR A 223 -18.25 -3.00 -15.23
C THR A 223 -17.40 -2.51 -16.39
N VAL A 224 -17.21 -1.19 -16.47
CA VAL A 224 -16.26 -0.57 -17.38
C VAL A 224 -14.98 -0.33 -16.58
N GLY A 225 -13.88 -0.94 -16.97
CA GLY A 225 -12.58 -0.69 -16.35
C GLY A 225 -12.03 0.70 -16.68
N GLY A 226 -10.87 1.01 -16.10
CA GLY A 226 -10.11 2.22 -16.42
C GLY A 226 -9.67 3.03 -15.21
N GLY A 227 -9.84 2.55 -13.98
CA GLY A 227 -9.27 3.23 -12.81
C GLY A 227 -9.85 4.61 -12.47
N ASP A 228 -10.88 5.08 -13.18
CA ASP A 228 -11.46 6.42 -12.99
C ASP A 228 -12.07 6.61 -11.60
N MET A 229 -11.76 7.76 -10.99
CA MET A 229 -12.19 8.17 -9.64
C MET A 229 -13.26 9.25 -9.68
N VAL A 230 -14.25 9.14 -8.79
CA VAL A 230 -15.29 10.16 -8.62
C VAL A 230 -15.47 10.49 -7.13
N LEU A 231 -15.20 11.74 -6.76
CA LEU A 231 -15.34 12.24 -5.39
C LEU A 231 -16.71 12.90 -5.16
N ASP A 232 -17.28 12.74 -3.96
CA ASP A 232 -18.51 13.44 -3.59
C ASP A 232 -18.26 14.94 -3.42
N ALA A 233 -18.85 15.73 -4.30
CA ALA A 233 -18.81 17.17 -4.20
C ALA A 233 -19.60 17.73 -3.00
N ASN A 234 -20.55 16.96 -2.46
CA ASN A 234 -21.30 17.32 -1.26
C ASN A 234 -20.44 17.30 0.01
N ASP A 235 -19.32 16.58 0.00
CA ASP A 235 -18.30 16.56 1.06
C ASP A 235 -17.25 17.67 0.95
N GLY A 236 -17.47 18.66 0.07
CA GLY A 236 -16.65 19.85 -0.11
C GLY A 236 -15.97 20.40 1.17
N PRO A 237 -16.72 20.65 2.27
CA PRO A 237 -16.14 21.17 3.51
C PRO A 237 -15.07 20.26 4.16
N ASN A 238 -15.16 18.94 3.97
CA ASN A 238 -14.21 17.98 4.53
C ASN A 238 -12.92 17.88 3.70
N TRP A 239 -13.00 18.06 2.37
CA TRP A 239 -11.82 17.96 1.49
C TRP A 239 -10.71 18.96 1.85
N ALA A 240 -11.09 20.17 2.26
CA ALA A 240 -10.15 21.22 2.66
C ALA A 240 -9.73 21.18 4.14
N ASN A 241 -10.17 20.16 4.90
CA ASN A 241 -9.83 20.06 6.31
C ASN A 241 -8.33 19.78 6.47
N SER A 242 -7.56 20.80 6.88
CA SER A 242 -6.10 20.72 7.00
C SER A 242 -5.60 19.89 8.19
N ALA A 243 -6.49 19.31 9.00
CA ALA A 243 -6.09 18.48 10.13
C ALA A 243 -5.20 17.32 9.67
N ASN A 244 -4.11 17.09 10.41
CA ASN A 244 -3.13 16.03 10.15
C ASN A 244 -2.66 15.98 8.69
N ASN A 245 -2.37 17.16 8.10
CA ASN A 245 -1.97 17.30 6.69
C ASN A 245 -3.04 16.81 5.71
N TYR A 246 -4.27 17.34 5.79
CA TYR A 246 -5.37 16.97 4.89
C TYR A 246 -5.71 15.48 4.90
N ARG A 247 -5.56 14.81 6.05
CA ARG A 247 -5.64 13.34 6.16
C ARG A 247 -6.94 12.76 5.61
N PHE A 248 -8.06 13.46 5.79
CA PHE A 248 -9.34 13.04 5.25
C PHE A 248 -9.27 12.88 3.73
N LEU A 249 -8.89 13.96 3.03
CA LEU A 249 -8.72 13.95 1.58
C LEU A 249 -7.68 12.91 1.14
N ARG A 250 -6.51 12.89 1.80
CA ARG A 250 -5.40 12.01 1.43
C ARG A 250 -5.75 10.54 1.54
N ASN A 251 -6.32 10.12 2.67
CA ASN A 251 -6.72 8.73 2.86
C ASN A 251 -7.86 8.36 1.91
N THR A 252 -8.79 9.27 1.58
CA THR A 252 -9.84 8.98 0.58
C THR A 252 -9.22 8.76 -0.79
N ILE A 253 -8.34 9.65 -1.25
CA ILE A 253 -7.68 9.50 -2.55
C ILE A 253 -6.88 8.19 -2.60
N MET A 254 -6.08 7.90 -1.58
CA MET A 254 -5.25 6.69 -1.57
C MET A 254 -6.10 5.42 -1.48
N HIS A 255 -7.21 5.43 -0.74
CA HIS A 255 -8.15 4.31 -0.67
C HIS A 255 -8.81 4.06 -2.03
N GLU A 256 -9.38 5.09 -2.63
CA GLU A 256 -10.05 4.97 -3.93
C GLU A 256 -9.06 4.58 -5.02
N HIS A 257 -7.86 5.13 -5.00
CA HIS A 257 -6.81 4.71 -5.92
C HIS A 257 -6.34 3.28 -5.67
N GLY A 258 -6.44 2.77 -4.43
CA GLY A 258 -6.27 1.34 -4.13
C GLY A 258 -7.18 0.47 -5.00
N HIS A 259 -8.45 0.82 -5.15
CA HIS A 259 -9.34 0.18 -6.12
C HIS A 259 -8.87 0.39 -7.57
N GLY A 260 -8.41 1.59 -7.90
CA GLY A 260 -7.84 1.95 -9.21
C GLY A 260 -6.59 1.16 -9.62
N ILE A 261 -5.95 0.48 -8.66
CA ILE A 261 -4.83 -0.44 -8.89
C ILE A 261 -5.21 -1.91 -8.61
N GLY A 262 -6.47 -2.20 -8.26
CA GLY A 262 -6.99 -3.56 -8.18
C GLY A 262 -7.20 -4.11 -6.76
N LEU A 263 -7.07 -3.31 -5.72
CA LEU A 263 -7.38 -3.75 -4.34
C LEU A 263 -8.89 -3.70 -4.11
N MET A 264 -9.45 -4.73 -3.48
CA MET A 264 -10.84 -4.74 -3.02
C MET A 264 -10.89 -4.33 -1.54
N HIS A 265 -12.10 -4.13 -1.01
CA HIS A 265 -12.23 -3.92 0.43
C HIS A 265 -11.77 -5.14 1.22
N VAL A 266 -11.16 -4.87 2.37
CA VAL A 266 -10.74 -5.88 3.33
C VAL A 266 -11.49 -5.72 4.65
N CYS A 267 -11.83 -6.84 5.24
CA CYS A 267 -12.43 -6.94 6.57
C CYS A 267 -11.48 -7.68 7.55
N PRO A 268 -11.68 -7.55 8.88
CA PRO A 268 -12.72 -6.76 9.55
C PRO A 268 -12.49 -5.25 9.45
N ASP A 269 -13.58 -4.48 9.48
CA ASP A 269 -13.57 -3.04 9.74
C ASP A 269 -13.26 -2.81 11.23
N ASN A 270 -11.97 -2.70 11.55
CA ASN A 270 -11.48 -2.53 12.90
C ASN A 270 -10.38 -1.47 13.00
N SER A 271 -10.37 -0.55 12.02
CA SER A 271 -9.48 0.59 11.94
C SER A 271 -8.00 0.20 11.84
N SER A 272 -7.65 -0.78 10.99
CA SER A 272 -6.28 -1.27 10.82
C SER A 272 -5.73 -1.29 9.39
N LYS A 273 -6.57 -1.18 8.35
CA LYS A 273 -6.12 -1.10 6.93
C LYS A 273 -6.78 0.07 6.22
N LEU A 274 -6.08 0.61 5.22
CA LEU A 274 -6.61 1.68 4.37
C LEU A 274 -7.81 1.19 3.58
N MET A 275 -7.77 -0.03 3.05
CA MET A 275 -8.85 -0.62 2.23
C MET A 275 -10.01 -1.21 3.06
N GLU A 276 -10.13 -0.86 4.35
CA GLU A 276 -11.38 -1.13 5.07
C GLU A 276 -12.52 -0.25 4.49
N PRO A 277 -13.77 -0.72 4.43
CA PRO A 277 -14.86 -0.02 3.73
C PRO A 277 -15.09 1.42 4.21
N ALA A 278 -14.92 1.66 5.50
CA ALA A 278 -14.97 2.99 6.08
C ALA A 278 -13.56 3.57 6.19
N ILE A 279 -13.39 4.81 5.72
CA ILE A 279 -12.10 5.48 5.83
C ILE A 279 -11.67 5.61 7.29
N ASN A 280 -10.42 5.28 7.57
CA ASN A 280 -9.82 5.46 8.87
C ASN A 280 -8.90 6.68 8.88
N LEU A 281 -8.99 7.50 9.93
CA LEU A 281 -8.18 8.72 10.09
C LEU A 281 -7.12 8.58 11.19
N ASN A 282 -6.97 7.41 11.81
CA ASN A 282 -5.99 7.16 12.87
C ASN A 282 -4.55 7.02 12.32
N PHE A 283 -4.40 6.57 11.08
CA PHE A 283 -3.13 6.49 10.36
C PHE A 283 -3.17 7.31 9.07
N SER A 284 -2.03 7.39 8.37
CA SER A 284 -1.90 8.07 7.08
C SER A 284 -1.49 7.04 6.03
N GLY A 285 -2.25 6.94 4.94
CA GLY A 285 -1.90 6.11 3.79
C GLY A 285 -2.01 4.59 3.99
N PRO A 286 -1.50 3.83 3.00
CA PRO A 286 -1.54 2.36 3.00
C PRO A 286 -0.91 1.77 4.26
N GLN A 287 -1.52 0.71 4.77
CA GLN A 287 -1.00 -0.10 5.88
C GLN A 287 -0.49 -1.44 5.34
N LEU A 288 0.09 -2.28 6.21
CA LEU A 288 0.77 -3.51 5.82
C LEU A 288 0.00 -4.38 4.81
N ASP A 289 -1.31 -4.61 5.02
CA ASP A 289 -2.11 -5.43 4.10
C ASP A 289 -2.28 -4.77 2.73
N ASP A 290 -2.43 -3.45 2.72
CA ASP A 290 -2.60 -2.64 1.51
C ASP A 290 -1.28 -2.62 0.70
N VAL A 291 -0.14 -2.46 1.38
CA VAL A 291 1.22 -2.52 0.77
C VAL A 291 1.47 -3.90 0.18
N ARG A 292 1.21 -4.97 0.94
CA ARG A 292 1.35 -6.35 0.45
C ARG A 292 0.48 -6.59 -0.78
N SER A 293 -0.76 -6.10 -0.80
CA SER A 293 -1.63 -6.26 -1.95
C SER A 293 -1.12 -5.50 -3.18
N GLY A 294 -0.66 -4.25 -2.99
CA GLY A 294 -0.09 -3.42 -4.04
C GLY A 294 1.17 -4.03 -4.65
N GLN A 295 2.14 -4.39 -3.81
CA GLN A 295 3.39 -4.99 -4.27
C GLN A 295 3.20 -6.39 -4.85
N ARG A 296 2.24 -7.16 -4.34
CA ARG A 296 1.89 -8.43 -4.99
C ARG A 296 1.53 -8.16 -6.45
N HIS A 297 0.72 -7.13 -6.75
CA HIS A 297 0.35 -6.83 -8.13
C HIS A 297 1.44 -6.17 -8.97
N TYR A 298 2.24 -5.28 -8.41
CA TYR A 298 3.09 -4.37 -9.18
C TYR A 298 4.56 -4.40 -8.79
N GLY A 299 4.96 -5.30 -7.90
CA GLY A 299 6.30 -5.35 -7.33
C GLY A 299 6.55 -4.20 -6.36
N ASP A 300 7.71 -4.20 -5.73
CA ASP A 300 8.23 -3.06 -4.99
C ASP A 300 8.87 -1.99 -5.92
N VAL A 301 9.48 -0.97 -5.34
CA VAL A 301 10.03 0.19 -6.06
C VAL A 301 11.22 -0.15 -6.98
N PHE A 302 11.89 -1.29 -6.77
CA PHE A 302 13.07 -1.70 -7.51
C PHE A 302 12.79 -2.65 -8.67
N GLU A 303 11.55 -3.07 -8.83
CA GLU A 303 11.13 -3.99 -9.87
C GLU A 303 11.26 -3.40 -11.29
N ALA A 304 11.66 -4.15 -12.31
CA ALA A 304 11.83 -5.61 -12.36
C ALA A 304 13.30 -6.06 -12.23
N ASN A 305 13.76 -6.32 -11.01
CA ASN A 305 15.15 -6.64 -10.69
C ASN A 305 15.43 -8.17 -10.58
N ASP A 306 14.70 -8.96 -11.35
CA ASP A 306 14.63 -10.44 -11.30
C ASP A 306 15.94 -11.18 -11.67
N SER A 307 16.98 -10.46 -12.05
CA SER A 307 18.20 -11.04 -12.61
C SER A 307 19.39 -10.10 -12.50
N VAL A 308 20.59 -10.67 -12.60
CA VAL A 308 21.85 -9.89 -12.66
C VAL A 308 21.87 -8.90 -13.83
N GLY A 309 21.21 -9.22 -14.96
CA GLY A 309 21.15 -8.33 -16.11
C GLY A 309 20.16 -7.17 -15.96
N SER A 310 19.25 -7.27 -14.98
CA SER A 310 18.25 -6.26 -14.64
C SER A 310 18.40 -5.75 -13.20
N ALA A 311 19.55 -6.02 -12.57
CA ALA A 311 19.77 -5.70 -11.17
C ALA A 311 19.62 -4.21 -10.90
N SER A 312 19.00 -3.88 -9.76
CA SER A 312 18.85 -2.51 -9.30
C SER A 312 20.19 -1.96 -8.84
N ASP A 313 20.69 -0.94 -9.55
CA ASP A 313 21.97 -0.29 -9.26
C ASP A 313 21.81 0.67 -8.07
N LEU A 314 22.39 0.27 -6.95
CA LEU A 314 22.42 1.04 -5.70
C LEU A 314 23.60 2.05 -5.67
N GLY A 315 24.40 2.06 -6.73
CA GLY A 315 25.55 2.93 -6.89
C GLY A 315 26.79 2.43 -6.14
N THR A 316 27.66 3.38 -5.78
CA THR A 316 28.93 3.08 -5.13
C THR A 316 28.79 3.20 -3.61
N PHE A 317 29.40 2.25 -2.90
CA PHE A 317 29.46 2.19 -1.45
C PHE A 317 30.92 2.32 -1.00
N HIS A 318 31.16 3.29 -0.12
CA HIS A 318 32.43 3.56 0.55
C HIS A 318 32.12 4.16 1.91
N ASN A 319 32.46 3.46 3.00
CA ASN A 319 32.09 3.85 4.37
C ASN A 319 30.61 4.30 4.48
N ARG A 320 29.73 3.59 3.78
CA ARG A 320 28.33 3.94 3.56
C ARG A 320 27.42 2.85 4.10
N THR A 321 26.36 3.27 4.76
CA THR A 321 25.24 2.42 5.16
C THR A 321 23.96 2.95 4.54
N ASP A 322 23.26 2.09 3.82
CA ASP A 322 21.92 2.36 3.31
C ASP A 322 20.92 1.35 3.87
N VAL A 323 19.69 1.81 4.05
CA VAL A 323 18.54 0.99 4.41
C VAL A 323 17.46 1.20 3.36
N TYR A 324 16.95 0.10 2.84
CA TYR A 324 15.85 0.03 1.88
C TYR A 324 14.70 -0.69 2.58
N GLU A 325 13.59 0.02 2.75
CA GLU A 325 12.42 -0.46 3.51
C GLU A 325 11.29 -0.86 2.55
N ASP A 326 10.37 -1.69 3.04
CA ASP A 326 9.16 -2.10 2.32
C ASP A 326 9.48 -2.70 0.94
N LEU A 327 10.50 -3.56 0.84
CA LEU A 327 10.81 -4.35 -0.35
C LEU A 327 10.05 -5.68 -0.31
N SER A 328 9.98 -6.40 -1.42
CA SER A 328 9.27 -7.68 -1.45
C SER A 328 9.85 -8.71 -2.38
N ILE A 329 9.73 -9.96 -1.95
CA ILE A 329 9.60 -11.08 -2.89
C ILE A 329 8.10 -11.26 -3.15
N ASP A 330 7.65 -11.00 -4.39
CA ASP A 330 6.22 -10.94 -4.72
C ASP A 330 5.57 -12.33 -4.88
N ASP A 331 6.34 -13.38 -5.21
CA ASP A 331 5.94 -14.80 -5.09
C ASP A 331 7.06 -15.84 -4.89
N ASN A 332 6.72 -17.13 -5.04
CA ASN A 332 7.66 -18.24 -4.94
C ASN A 332 8.65 -18.38 -6.10
N SER A 333 8.49 -17.60 -7.17
CA SER A 333 9.38 -17.59 -8.32
C SER A 333 10.23 -16.33 -8.42
N ASP A 334 9.85 -15.30 -7.69
CA ASP A 334 10.51 -14.01 -7.65
C ASP A 334 11.86 -14.03 -6.90
N VAL A 335 12.76 -13.17 -7.38
CA VAL A 335 14.17 -13.07 -7.01
C VAL A 335 14.66 -11.64 -7.22
N ASP A 336 14.87 -10.89 -6.15
CA ASP A 336 15.47 -9.56 -6.29
C ASP A 336 16.99 -9.63 -6.45
N VAL A 337 17.53 -8.83 -7.36
CA VAL A 337 18.97 -8.64 -7.51
C VAL A 337 19.33 -7.16 -7.41
N TYR A 338 20.25 -6.86 -6.50
CA TYR A 338 20.82 -5.53 -6.29
C TYR A 338 22.27 -5.53 -6.72
N ALA A 339 22.70 -4.49 -7.42
CA ALA A 339 24.10 -4.27 -7.79
C ALA A 339 24.65 -3.10 -6.97
N PHE A 340 25.86 -3.26 -6.45
CA PHE A 340 26.56 -2.18 -5.74
C PHE A 340 28.06 -2.26 -6.03
N THR A 341 28.70 -1.11 -6.19
CA THR A 341 30.12 -1.00 -6.49
C THR A 341 30.90 -0.65 -5.25
N VAL A 342 32.06 -1.28 -5.04
CA VAL A 342 32.91 -1.10 -3.87
C VAL A 342 34.38 -0.88 -4.26
N PRO A 343 35.16 -0.17 -3.43
CA PRO A 343 36.61 -0.06 -3.60
C PRO A 343 37.34 -1.36 -3.18
N ASP A 344 38.66 -1.37 -3.31
CA ASP A 344 39.51 -2.46 -2.81
C ASP A 344 39.43 -2.56 -1.28
N ASN A 345 39.71 -3.75 -0.74
CA ASN A 345 39.71 -4.06 0.70
C ASN A 345 38.36 -3.84 1.41
N ALA A 346 37.26 -3.65 0.69
CA ALA A 346 35.94 -3.48 1.25
C ALA A 346 35.50 -4.66 2.13
N VAL A 347 34.85 -4.33 3.25
CA VAL A 347 34.22 -5.25 4.19
C VAL A 347 32.73 -5.00 4.18
N LEU A 348 31.97 -6.05 3.92
CA LEU A 348 30.53 -6.01 3.73
C LEU A 348 29.79 -6.57 4.95
N ASP A 349 28.85 -5.79 5.46
CA ASP A 349 27.82 -6.19 6.40
C ASP A 349 26.44 -6.01 5.73
N VAL A 350 25.61 -7.04 5.74
CA VAL A 350 24.26 -7.01 5.16
C VAL A 350 23.28 -7.64 6.12
N SER A 351 22.15 -6.99 6.33
CA SER A 351 21.00 -7.57 7.05
C SER A 351 19.77 -7.59 6.16
N LEU A 352 19.12 -8.75 6.08
CA LEU A 352 17.84 -8.95 5.41
C LEU A 352 16.79 -9.27 6.48
N THR A 353 15.84 -8.38 6.72
CA THR A 353 14.87 -8.52 7.81
C THR A 353 13.46 -8.70 7.25
N PRO A 354 12.77 -9.83 7.46
CA PRO A 354 11.39 -9.97 7.03
C PRO A 354 10.50 -8.97 7.78
N VAL A 355 9.60 -8.33 7.06
CA VAL A 355 8.65 -7.35 7.60
C VAL A 355 7.26 -7.95 7.68
N GLY A 356 6.62 -7.76 8.82
CA GLY A 356 5.21 -8.08 8.96
C GLY A 356 4.77 -8.33 10.40
N ASN A 357 3.47 -8.45 10.57
CA ASN A 357 2.84 -8.88 11.81
C ASN A 357 1.69 -9.86 11.51
N SER A 358 1.07 -10.38 12.56
CA SER A 358 -0.16 -11.16 12.43
C SER A 358 -1.38 -10.24 12.47
N TYR A 359 -2.25 -10.35 11.48
CA TYR A 359 -3.49 -9.56 11.40
C TYR A 359 -4.62 -10.39 10.79
N GLN A 360 -5.85 -9.91 10.94
CA GLN A 360 -7.04 -10.54 10.36
C GLN A 360 -7.34 -9.96 8.98
N SER A 361 -7.65 -10.83 8.03
CA SER A 361 -8.06 -10.50 6.66
C SER A 361 -9.25 -11.36 6.24
N ALA A 362 -10.18 -10.76 5.53
CA ALA A 362 -11.25 -11.43 4.79
C ALA A 362 -11.76 -10.48 3.70
N GLU A 363 -12.34 -11.06 2.65
CA GLU A 363 -13.13 -10.31 1.70
C GLU A 363 -14.40 -9.79 2.35
N GLN A 364 -14.79 -8.57 1.99
CA GLN A 364 -16.09 -8.02 2.36
C GLN A 364 -17.19 -8.80 1.64
N VAL A 365 -18.20 -9.24 2.39
CA VAL A 365 -19.30 -10.03 1.84
C VAL A 365 -20.56 -9.18 1.68
N PHE A 366 -21.64 -9.80 1.18
CA PHE A 366 -22.93 -9.16 0.97
C PHE A 366 -23.52 -8.43 2.20
N PHE A 367 -23.12 -8.79 3.42
CA PHE A 367 -23.53 -8.12 4.67
C PHE A 367 -22.41 -7.24 5.24
N GLY A 368 -21.60 -6.65 4.36
CA GLY A 368 -20.39 -5.92 4.70
C GLY A 368 -19.39 -6.78 5.46
N CYS A 369 -18.84 -6.25 6.54
CA CYS A 369 -17.95 -7.01 7.43
C CYS A 369 -18.70 -7.78 8.52
N LEU A 370 -20.04 -7.91 8.46
CA LEU A 370 -20.80 -8.72 9.40
C LEU A 370 -20.83 -10.18 8.96
N PHE A 371 -20.86 -11.09 9.95
CA PHE A 371 -20.95 -12.55 9.76
C PHE A 371 -19.81 -13.19 8.95
N ILE A 372 -18.73 -12.45 8.69
CA ILE A 372 -17.48 -12.97 8.15
C ILE A 372 -16.71 -13.77 9.22
N SER A 373 -15.84 -14.66 8.77
CA SER A 373 -14.85 -15.34 9.62
C SER A 373 -13.44 -15.00 9.13
N PRO A 374 -12.83 -13.91 9.61
CA PRO A 374 -11.52 -13.49 9.13
C PRO A 374 -10.45 -14.54 9.40
N VAL A 375 -9.57 -14.76 8.43
CA VAL A 375 -8.38 -15.58 8.62
C VAL A 375 -7.28 -14.74 9.24
N THR A 376 -6.53 -15.32 10.18
CA THR A 376 -5.30 -14.71 10.67
C THR A 376 -4.19 -14.97 9.67
N VAL A 377 -3.68 -13.91 9.06
CA VAL A 377 -2.51 -13.91 8.18
C VAL A 377 -1.30 -13.54 9.03
N ASN A 378 -0.24 -14.33 8.98
CA ASN A 378 1.05 -13.98 9.57
C ASN A 378 2.01 -13.49 8.48
N ALA A 379 1.97 -12.20 8.18
CA ALA A 379 2.77 -11.61 7.11
C ALA A 379 4.28 -11.63 7.38
N LEU A 380 4.69 -11.84 8.64
CA LEU A 380 6.10 -11.93 8.99
C LEU A 380 6.76 -13.21 8.45
N SER A 381 5.99 -14.28 8.21
CA SER A 381 6.55 -15.62 7.99
C SER A 381 5.92 -16.36 6.81
N ILE A 382 5.62 -15.66 5.72
CA ILE A 382 5.07 -16.26 4.49
C ILE A 382 6.18 -17.00 3.75
N HIS A 383 7.31 -16.32 3.53
CA HIS A 383 8.50 -16.90 2.92
C HIS A 383 9.65 -17.07 3.90
N ASN A 384 10.43 -18.13 3.68
CA ASN A 384 11.74 -18.24 4.28
C ASN A 384 12.77 -17.62 3.33
N LEU A 385 13.18 -16.40 3.64
CA LEU A 385 14.07 -15.59 2.80
C LEU A 385 15.51 -16.09 2.86
N ASN A 386 16.19 -16.00 1.72
CA ASN A 386 17.59 -16.32 1.55
C ASN A 386 18.30 -15.16 0.87
N MET A 387 19.54 -14.92 1.28
CA MET A 387 20.40 -13.89 0.70
C MET A 387 21.68 -14.52 0.15
N THR A 388 22.05 -14.20 -1.08
CA THR A 388 23.27 -14.71 -1.72
C THR A 388 24.08 -13.55 -2.29
N LEU A 389 25.33 -13.43 -1.85
CA LEU A 389 26.31 -12.54 -2.47
C LEU A 389 26.97 -13.25 -3.65
N LEU A 390 26.94 -12.61 -4.81
CA LEU A 390 27.60 -13.03 -6.03
C LEU A 390 28.80 -12.13 -6.32
N ASP A 391 29.85 -12.73 -6.87
CA ASP A 391 31.07 -12.07 -7.30
C ASP A 391 30.80 -11.11 -8.48
N SER A 392 31.81 -10.33 -8.83
CA SER A 392 31.82 -9.35 -9.92
C SER A 392 31.47 -9.88 -11.30
N ASN A 393 31.61 -11.19 -11.51
CA ASN A 393 31.16 -11.86 -12.73
C ASN A 393 29.65 -12.13 -12.77
N GLY A 394 28.91 -11.80 -11.71
CA GLY A 394 27.46 -11.95 -11.61
C GLY A 394 26.96 -13.39 -11.54
N SER A 395 27.82 -14.38 -11.26
CA SER A 395 27.42 -15.79 -11.28
C SER A 395 28.11 -16.67 -10.24
N THR A 396 29.36 -16.37 -9.88
CA THR A 396 30.05 -17.08 -8.80
C THR A 396 29.44 -16.67 -7.46
N THR A 397 28.86 -17.63 -6.74
CA THR A 397 28.44 -17.41 -5.34
C THR A 397 29.66 -17.28 -4.43
N LEU A 398 29.74 -16.16 -3.72
CA LEU A 398 30.76 -15.88 -2.72
C LEU A 398 30.33 -16.39 -1.33
N ILE A 399 29.09 -16.07 -0.95
CA ILE A 399 28.48 -16.53 0.30
C ILE A 399 26.95 -16.54 0.18
N THR A 400 26.30 -17.45 0.91
CA THR A 400 24.85 -17.51 1.07
C THR A 400 24.51 -17.46 2.57
N ALA A 401 23.61 -16.56 2.95
CA ALA A 401 22.95 -16.53 4.24
C ALA A 401 21.52 -17.08 4.09
N ALA A 402 21.26 -18.23 4.71
CA ALA A 402 19.99 -18.97 4.69
C ALA A 402 19.88 -19.86 5.94
N ASN A 403 20.34 -19.35 7.09
CA ASN A 403 20.52 -20.12 8.31
C ASN A 403 19.29 -20.12 9.21
N ASN A 404 18.46 -19.09 9.09
CA ASN A 404 17.31 -18.86 9.92
C ASN A 404 16.04 -19.38 9.26
N SER A 405 15.00 -19.55 10.08
CA SER A 405 13.68 -19.95 9.61
C SER A 405 12.83 -18.75 9.24
N SER A 406 11.77 -18.99 8.47
CA SER A 406 10.76 -17.98 8.11
C SER A 406 10.35 -17.10 9.30
N GLY A 407 10.30 -15.78 9.06
CA GLY A 407 10.04 -14.75 10.07
C GLY A 407 11.22 -14.38 10.95
N GLN A 408 12.44 -14.80 10.61
CA GLN A 408 13.69 -14.33 11.19
C GLN A 408 14.59 -13.79 10.07
N GLY A 409 15.36 -12.75 10.36
CA GLY A 409 16.25 -12.14 9.38
C GLY A 409 17.51 -12.96 9.08
N GLU A 410 18.13 -12.72 7.93
CA GLU A 410 19.43 -13.26 7.53
C GLU A 410 20.51 -12.18 7.65
N SER A 411 21.76 -12.59 7.85
CA SER A 411 22.88 -11.63 7.87
C SER A 411 24.16 -12.20 7.28
N ILE A 412 24.92 -11.33 6.62
CA ILE A 412 26.34 -11.50 6.29
C ILE A 412 27.07 -10.45 7.14
N ASN A 413 28.04 -10.86 7.95
CA ASN A 413 28.75 -9.93 8.83
C ASN A 413 30.25 -9.97 8.57
N GLY A 414 30.87 -8.80 8.41
CA GLY A 414 32.32 -8.62 8.24
C GLY A 414 32.93 -9.42 7.08
N TYR A 415 32.23 -9.52 5.94
CA TYR A 415 32.71 -10.28 4.80
C TYR A 415 33.72 -9.45 3.98
N SER A 416 35.00 -9.84 3.99
CA SER A 416 36.00 -9.18 3.15
C SER A 416 35.81 -9.54 1.67
N LEU A 417 35.56 -8.54 0.84
CA LEU A 417 35.35 -8.69 -0.59
C LEU A 417 36.69 -8.96 -1.32
N PRO A 418 36.72 -9.78 -2.38
CA PRO A 418 37.96 -10.16 -3.06
C PRO A 418 38.76 -9.02 -3.70
N GLY A 419 38.13 -7.88 -3.99
CA GLY A 419 38.76 -6.69 -4.57
C GLY A 419 37.70 -5.65 -4.96
N ALA A 420 38.13 -4.57 -5.60
CA ALA A 420 37.25 -3.54 -6.13
C ALA A 420 36.37 -4.10 -7.28
N GLY A 421 35.15 -3.61 -7.36
CA GLY A 421 34.23 -3.94 -8.45
C GLY A 421 32.77 -3.87 -8.07
N THR A 422 31.91 -4.22 -9.04
CA THR A 422 30.46 -4.31 -8.83
C THR A 422 30.09 -5.71 -8.39
N TYR A 423 29.53 -5.85 -7.20
CA TYR A 423 29.01 -7.11 -6.66
C TYR A 423 27.49 -7.15 -6.75
N TYR A 424 26.91 -8.34 -6.63
CA TYR A 424 25.46 -8.52 -6.69
C TYR A 424 24.94 -9.22 -5.45
N LEU A 425 23.94 -8.62 -4.81
CA LEU A 425 23.18 -9.25 -3.75
C LEU A 425 21.88 -9.79 -4.32
N ARG A 426 21.64 -11.09 -4.18
CA ARG A 426 20.41 -11.73 -4.59
C ARG A 426 19.58 -12.13 -3.39
N VAL A 427 18.36 -11.62 -3.30
CA VAL A 427 17.32 -12.05 -2.35
C VAL A 427 16.41 -13.05 -3.06
N SER A 428 15.91 -14.05 -2.34
CA SER A 428 15.04 -15.09 -2.89
C SER A 428 14.29 -15.79 -1.76
N ALA A 429 13.25 -16.55 -2.09
CA ALA A 429 12.60 -17.44 -1.13
C ALA A 429 13.00 -18.92 -1.31
N SER A 430 13.06 -19.67 -0.21
CA SER A 430 13.21 -21.14 -0.23
C SER A 430 11.89 -21.90 -0.13
N THR A 431 10.79 -21.19 0.08
CA THR A 431 9.43 -21.73 0.19
C THR A 431 8.70 -21.73 -1.14
N SER A 432 7.78 -22.68 -1.34
CA SER A 432 6.96 -22.77 -2.55
C SER A 432 5.58 -22.11 -2.41
N THR A 433 5.30 -21.40 -1.33
CA THR A 433 4.05 -20.66 -1.13
C THR A 433 3.93 -19.56 -2.18
N ASP A 434 2.86 -19.53 -2.97
CA ASP A 434 2.61 -18.49 -3.96
C ASP A 434 1.90 -17.29 -3.31
N ASP A 435 2.65 -16.45 -2.60
CA ASP A 435 2.18 -15.32 -1.77
C ASP A 435 3.36 -14.32 -1.64
N ILE A 436 3.12 -13.13 -1.10
CA ILE A 436 4.15 -12.07 -0.99
C ILE A 436 4.82 -12.09 0.40
N GLN A 437 6.13 -11.88 0.45
CA GLN A 437 6.88 -11.59 1.67
C GLN A 437 7.61 -10.25 1.57
N LEU A 438 7.24 -9.32 2.45
CA LEU A 438 7.97 -8.06 2.60
C LEU A 438 9.28 -8.28 3.37
N TYR A 439 10.27 -7.44 3.11
CA TYR A 439 11.51 -7.36 3.85
C TYR A 439 12.13 -5.95 3.80
N ASP A 440 12.99 -5.67 4.78
CA ASP A 440 13.91 -4.53 4.76
C ASP A 440 15.33 -5.05 4.50
N LEU A 441 16.09 -4.29 3.71
CA LEU A 441 17.48 -4.58 3.37
C LEU A 441 18.40 -3.46 3.86
N SER A 442 19.36 -3.80 4.70
CA SER A 442 20.45 -2.90 5.10
C SER A 442 21.75 -3.39 4.48
N ILE A 443 22.47 -2.51 3.80
CA ILE A 443 23.82 -2.77 3.27
C ILE A 443 24.76 -1.74 3.88
N GLU A 444 25.80 -2.23 4.53
CA GLU A 444 26.91 -1.44 5.03
C GLU A 444 28.20 -1.95 4.38
N VAL A 445 28.95 -1.01 3.80
CA VAL A 445 30.30 -1.29 3.32
C VAL A 445 31.23 -0.37 4.08
N GLY A 446 32.05 -0.97 4.92
CA GLY A 446 33.22 -0.32 5.51
C GLY A 446 34.46 -0.64 4.70
N VAL A 447 35.42 0.26 4.71
CA VAL A 447 36.80 -0.06 4.34
C VAL A 447 37.66 0.02 5.61
N PRO A 448 38.66 -0.86 5.77
CA PRO A 448 39.59 -0.75 6.89
C PRO A 448 40.18 0.66 6.97
N ALA A 449 40.43 1.14 8.20
CA ALA A 449 41.18 2.38 8.40
C ALA A 449 42.47 2.35 7.57
N GLY A 450 42.80 3.48 6.95
CA GLY A 450 43.96 3.55 6.07
C GLY A 450 43.70 3.33 4.58
N ASP A 451 42.49 3.59 4.11
CA ASP A 451 42.10 3.52 2.70
C ASP A 451 42.58 4.71 1.86
N GLY A 452 42.99 5.80 2.50
CA GLY A 452 43.50 7.03 1.87
C GLY A 452 42.41 8.03 1.49
N ASP A 453 41.13 7.64 1.47
CA ASP A 453 39.98 8.51 1.17
C ASP A 453 39.54 9.21 2.47
N ALA A 454 40.04 10.42 2.66
CA ALA A 454 39.89 11.16 3.89
C ALA A 454 38.61 12.00 3.92
N ASP A 455 38.04 12.37 2.78
CA ASP A 455 36.81 13.16 2.71
C ASP A 455 35.55 12.34 2.41
N ASN A 456 35.71 11.04 2.15
CA ASN A 456 34.68 10.05 1.86
C ASN A 456 33.86 10.40 0.61
N ASP A 457 34.52 10.90 -0.44
CA ASP A 457 33.89 11.16 -1.73
C ASP A 457 34.09 10.03 -2.76
N ASN A 458 34.66 8.90 -2.32
CA ASN A 458 34.85 7.66 -3.04
C ASN A 458 35.96 7.69 -4.10
N ASP A 459 36.88 8.63 -4.03
CA ASP A 459 38.18 8.50 -4.66
C ASP A 459 39.32 8.84 -3.69
N VAL A 460 40.55 8.62 -4.15
CA VAL A 460 41.73 9.09 -3.43
C VAL A 460 42.41 10.05 -4.39
N ASP A 461 42.33 11.34 -4.09
CA ASP A 461 42.77 12.38 -5.01
C ASP A 461 43.57 13.50 -4.32
N LEU A 462 43.61 14.67 -4.95
CA LEU A 462 44.36 15.81 -4.41
C LEU A 462 43.66 16.44 -3.20
N ILE A 463 42.35 16.31 -3.07
CA ILE A 463 41.55 16.77 -1.94
C ILE A 463 41.92 15.92 -0.71
N ASP A 464 41.98 14.60 -0.83
CA ASP A 464 42.44 13.75 0.28
C ASP A 464 43.88 14.03 0.66
N TYR A 465 44.74 14.33 -0.32
CA TYR A 465 46.12 14.70 -0.04
C TYR A 465 46.20 16.01 0.77
N MET A 466 45.28 16.95 0.53
CA MET A 466 45.17 18.16 1.34
C MET A 466 44.72 17.87 2.78
N VAL A 467 43.88 16.86 2.99
CA VAL A 467 43.51 16.38 4.34
C VAL A 467 44.69 15.65 4.99
N MET A 468 45.41 14.82 4.23
CA MET A 468 46.61 14.11 4.69
C MET A 468 47.65 15.07 5.26
N GLN A 469 47.92 16.16 4.57
CA GLN A 469 48.88 17.19 5.03
C GLN A 469 48.47 17.83 6.37
N GLN A 470 47.18 17.84 6.71
CA GLN A 470 46.68 18.36 7.98
C GLN A 470 46.71 17.32 9.10
N CYS A 471 46.77 16.04 8.73
CA CYS A 471 46.72 14.90 9.63
C CYS A 471 48.09 14.36 10.05
N ILE A 472 49.19 14.85 9.46
CA ILE A 472 50.56 14.39 9.76
C ILE A 472 50.84 14.37 11.27
N GLY A 473 51.28 13.20 11.77
CA GLY A 473 51.50 12.91 13.18
C GLY A 473 50.48 11.92 13.76
N PRO A 474 50.38 11.77 15.09
CA PRO A 474 49.50 10.77 15.71
C PRO A 474 48.07 10.87 15.23
N VAL A 475 47.43 9.74 14.91
CA VAL A 475 46.06 9.71 14.38
C VAL A 475 45.10 10.41 15.35
N THR A 476 44.41 11.42 14.82
CA THR A 476 43.34 12.14 15.51
C THR A 476 41.98 11.86 14.87
N ALA A 477 40.90 12.30 15.53
CA ALA A 477 39.55 12.11 14.99
C ALA A 477 39.42 12.78 13.61
N GLY A 478 39.05 11.99 12.59
CA GLY A 478 38.97 12.42 11.19
C GLY A 478 40.21 12.14 10.34
N CYS A 479 41.28 11.59 10.92
CA CYS A 479 42.51 11.24 10.20
C CYS A 479 42.74 9.74 10.03
N GLY A 480 41.82 8.89 10.51
CA GLY A 480 42.00 7.43 10.51
C GLY A 480 42.03 6.82 9.10
N ALA A 481 41.38 7.44 8.12
CA ALA A 481 41.47 7.04 6.71
C ALA A 481 42.89 7.17 6.14
N LEU A 482 43.73 8.02 6.75
CA LEU A 482 45.05 8.37 6.25
C LEU A 482 46.19 7.60 6.91
N ASP A 483 45.89 6.74 7.90
CA ASP A 483 46.81 5.79 8.54
C ASP A 483 46.78 4.47 7.77
N THR A 484 47.32 4.51 6.55
CA THR A 484 47.28 3.45 5.53
C THR A 484 48.11 2.21 5.86
N ASP A 485 49.05 2.31 6.80
CA ASP A 485 49.77 1.14 7.33
C ASP A 485 49.34 0.71 8.74
N ALA A 486 48.35 1.41 9.31
CA ALA A 486 47.66 1.12 10.57
C ALA A 486 48.61 1.08 11.79
N ASP A 487 49.64 1.92 11.81
CA ASP A 487 50.62 1.98 12.89
C ASP A 487 50.30 3.04 13.96
N GLY A 488 49.28 3.87 13.72
CA GLY A 488 48.73 4.83 14.67
C GLY A 488 49.25 6.26 14.51
N ASP A 489 50.03 6.56 13.47
CA ASP A 489 50.28 7.92 13.00
C ASP A 489 50.04 8.09 11.48
N VAL A 490 50.17 9.32 10.98
CA VAL A 490 50.11 9.64 9.56
C VAL A 490 51.47 10.22 9.18
N ASP A 491 52.28 9.47 8.44
CA ASP A 491 53.64 9.86 8.08
C ASP A 491 54.07 9.45 6.64
N ASP A 492 55.37 9.34 6.41
CA ASP A 492 55.92 8.96 5.09
C ASP A 492 55.57 7.50 4.72
N GLY A 493 55.34 6.63 5.70
CA GLY A 493 54.84 5.26 5.54
C GLY A 493 53.46 5.27 4.90
N ASP A 494 52.59 6.15 5.38
CA ASP A 494 51.24 6.27 4.84
C ASP A 494 51.18 6.88 3.45
N LEU A 495 52.11 7.78 3.15
CA LEU A 495 52.17 8.39 1.82
C LEU A 495 52.34 7.34 0.73
N ALA A 496 53.00 6.21 1.01
CA ALA A 496 53.13 5.12 0.05
C ALA A 496 51.81 4.37 -0.16
N GLY A 497 51.01 4.15 0.90
CA GLY A 497 49.68 3.56 0.81
C GLY A 497 48.70 4.48 0.10
N PHE A 498 48.69 5.77 0.49
CA PHE A 498 47.92 6.83 -0.14
C PHE A 498 48.19 6.95 -1.65
N VAL A 499 49.47 7.00 -2.04
CA VAL A 499 49.85 7.07 -3.47
C VAL A 499 49.49 5.79 -4.22
N GLY A 500 49.50 4.64 -3.53
CA GLY A 500 49.04 3.37 -4.08
C GLY A 500 47.52 3.30 -4.28
N ALA A 501 46.77 4.06 -3.48
CA ALA A 501 45.32 4.14 -3.51
C ALA A 501 44.77 5.21 -4.46
N LEU A 502 45.61 6.12 -4.99
CA LEU A 502 45.20 7.15 -5.96
C LEU A 502 44.39 6.54 -7.13
N VAL A 503 43.08 6.83 -7.16
CA VAL A 503 42.18 6.40 -8.23
C VAL A 503 41.90 7.61 -9.10
N GLY A 504 42.59 7.71 -10.25
CA GLY A 504 42.38 8.82 -11.19
C GLY A 504 42.14 8.34 -12.63
N PRO A 505 41.78 9.25 -13.55
CA PRO A 505 42.56 9.37 -14.78
C PRO A 505 44.01 9.83 -14.50
#